data_AF-A0A0W0C7J7-F1
#
_entry.id   AF-A0A0W0C7J7-F1
#
_cell.length_a   1.000
_cell.length_b   1.000
_cell.length_c   1.000
_cell.angle_alpha   90.00
_cell.angle_beta   90.00
_cell.angle_gamma   90.00
#
_symmetry.space_group_name_H-M   'P 1'
#
loop_
_entity.id
_entity.type
_entity.pdbx_description
1 polymer ?
#
loop_
_entity_poly.entity_id
_entity_poly.type
_entity_poly.pdbx_seq_one_letter_code
_entity_poly.pdbx_strand_id
1 'polypeptide(L)'
;MSVLLVSAGYDHTIRFWEALTGVCLRTIQHPDSQVNRLEITNDKKLLAAAGHQNIRLYDIKTSNSNPVASFEGHRGNVTSVSFQQDNKWMVTSSEDGTIKVWDIRSPSVPRNYKHNAPVNEVVIHPNQGELISCDRDGNIRIWDLGENQCTHQLTPEDDVPLQSLSVASDGSMLVAANNKGNCYVWEMPNHTDASNLKPATKFKAHPSYITRVLLSSDVKHMATCSADHTARIWSVEDNFNLESTLDGHQRWVWDCAFSADSAYLVTASSDHYVRLWDLSTRDIIRQYGGHHKGAVCVALNDV
;
A
#
# COMPACT_ATOMS: atom_id res chain seq x y z
N MET A 1 -7.81 12.02 -20.15
CA MET A 1 -7.03 11.43 -19.05
C MET A 1 -7.62 11.93 -17.76
N SER A 2 -8.48 11.15 -17.12
CA SER A 2 -9.04 11.49 -15.82
C SER A 2 -8.14 10.90 -14.74
N VAL A 3 -7.69 11.73 -13.81
CA VAL A 3 -7.07 11.26 -12.56
C VAL A 3 -8.10 10.42 -11.82
N LEU A 4 -7.76 9.18 -11.50
CA LEU A 4 -8.66 8.28 -10.81
C LEU A 4 -8.25 8.20 -9.35
N LEU A 5 -9.14 8.64 -8.47
CA LEU A 5 -9.01 8.44 -7.03
C LEU A 5 -10.09 7.47 -6.57
N VAL A 6 -9.69 6.43 -5.86
CA VAL A 6 -10.61 5.43 -5.30
C VAL A 6 -10.36 5.30 -3.82
N SER A 7 -11.42 5.24 -3.03
CA SER A 7 -11.33 4.97 -1.59
C SER A 7 -12.32 3.90 -1.16
N ALA A 8 -11.95 3.15 -0.13
CA ALA A 8 -12.84 2.20 0.52
C ALA A 8 -12.62 2.16 2.02
N GLY A 9 -13.60 1.63 2.74
CA GLY A 9 -13.54 1.58 4.19
C GLY A 9 -14.51 0.58 4.80
N TYR A 10 -14.76 0.76 6.09
CA TYR A 10 -15.63 -0.10 6.89
C TYR A 10 -17.13 0.05 6.58
N ASP A 11 -17.49 1.00 5.72
CA ASP A 11 -18.88 1.18 5.27
C ASP A 11 -19.26 0.24 4.13
N HIS A 12 -18.38 -0.70 3.77
CA HIS A 12 -18.60 -1.70 2.73
C HIS A 12 -18.87 -1.06 1.36
N THR A 13 -18.35 0.16 1.13
CA THR A 13 -18.46 0.84 -0.15
C THR A 13 -17.08 1.17 -0.72
N ILE A 14 -16.97 1.07 -2.04
CA ILE A 14 -15.84 1.56 -2.82
C ILE A 14 -16.34 2.78 -3.58
N ARG A 15 -15.69 3.92 -3.39
CA ARG A 15 -16.08 5.19 -3.98
C ARG A 15 -15.02 5.67 -4.94
N PHE A 16 -15.46 6.06 -6.13
CA PHE A 16 -14.63 6.68 -7.15
C PHE A 16 -14.84 8.19 -7.10
N TRP A 17 -13.73 8.90 -7.10
CA TRP A 17 -13.66 10.34 -6.99
C TRP A 17 -12.90 10.90 -8.17
N GLU A 18 -13.33 12.07 -8.61
CA GLU A 18 -12.50 12.94 -9.42
C GLU A 18 -11.65 13.82 -8.48
N ALA A 19 -10.32 13.68 -8.56
CA ALA A 19 -9.41 14.24 -7.56
C ALA A 19 -9.51 15.77 -7.40
N LEU A 20 -9.65 16.52 -8.50
CA LEU A 20 -9.65 17.99 -8.41
C LEU A 20 -11.01 18.57 -8.04
N THR A 21 -12.10 17.95 -8.50
CA THR A 21 -13.46 18.45 -8.27
C THR A 21 -14.05 17.98 -6.95
N GLY A 22 -13.57 16.85 -6.42
CA GLY A 22 -14.11 16.25 -5.20
C GLY A 22 -15.42 15.50 -5.39
N VAL A 23 -15.89 15.36 -6.64
CA VAL A 23 -17.19 14.74 -6.93
C VAL A 23 -17.05 13.22 -6.88
N CYS A 24 -17.97 12.56 -6.18
CA CYS A 24 -18.10 11.12 -6.22
C CYS A 24 -18.76 10.71 -7.55
N LEU A 25 -17.96 10.15 -8.46
CA LEU A 25 -18.42 9.70 -9.78
C LEU A 25 -19.26 8.43 -9.66
N ARG A 26 -18.87 7.54 -8.75
CA ARG A 26 -19.43 6.19 -8.67
C ARG A 26 -19.25 5.61 -7.28
N THR A 27 -20.25 4.86 -6.84
CA THR A 27 -20.17 4.06 -5.61
C THR A 27 -20.51 2.61 -5.94
N ILE A 28 -19.63 1.69 -5.57
CA ILE A 28 -19.82 0.24 -5.68
C ILE A 28 -20.02 -0.31 -4.27
N GLN A 29 -21.03 -1.17 -4.11
CA GLN A 29 -21.28 -1.87 -2.87
C GLN A 29 -20.41 -3.13 -2.79
N HIS A 30 -19.72 -3.30 -1.67
CA HIS A 30 -18.90 -4.46 -1.34
C HIS A 30 -19.47 -5.14 -0.09
N PRO A 31 -20.69 -5.71 -0.17
CA PRO A 31 -21.48 -6.05 1.02
C PRO A 31 -20.83 -7.12 1.91
N ASP A 32 -20.07 -8.04 1.31
CA ASP A 32 -19.60 -9.25 1.98
C ASP A 32 -18.45 -9.02 2.95
N SER A 33 -17.73 -7.91 2.83
CA SER A 33 -16.58 -7.61 3.70
C SER A 33 -16.20 -6.13 3.64
N GLN A 34 -15.51 -5.66 4.68
CA GLN A 34 -14.67 -4.47 4.61
C GLN A 34 -13.54 -4.65 3.58
N VAL A 35 -13.04 -3.54 3.06
CA VAL A 35 -11.92 -3.52 2.11
C VAL A 35 -10.67 -3.06 2.86
N ASN A 36 -9.67 -3.94 2.95
CA ASN A 36 -8.42 -3.69 3.65
C ASN A 36 -7.40 -3.00 2.75
N ARG A 37 -7.36 -3.37 1.46
CA ARG A 37 -6.42 -2.82 0.48
C ARG A 37 -7.10 -2.60 -0.86
N LEU A 38 -6.78 -1.46 -1.48
CA LEU A 38 -7.13 -1.13 -2.86
C LEU A 38 -5.86 -0.93 -3.66
N GLU A 39 -5.89 -1.38 -4.91
CA GLU A 39 -4.83 -1.12 -5.89
C GLU A 39 -5.44 -1.07 -7.30
N ILE A 40 -4.97 -0.12 -8.11
CA ILE A 40 -5.41 0.08 -9.50
C ILE A 40 -4.34 -0.51 -10.41
N THR A 41 -4.74 -1.23 -11.47
CA THR A 41 -3.78 -1.71 -12.47
C THR A 41 -3.10 -0.56 -13.19
N ASN A 42 -1.88 -0.78 -13.67
CA ASN A 42 -1.09 0.27 -14.34
C ASN A 42 -1.77 0.79 -15.61
N ASP A 43 -2.62 -0.02 -16.24
CA ASP A 43 -3.38 0.34 -17.44
C ASP A 43 -4.74 1.02 -17.15
N LYS A 44 -5.05 1.28 -15.87
CA LYS A 44 -6.31 1.87 -15.39
C LYS A 44 -7.57 1.14 -15.82
N LYS A 45 -7.48 -0.16 -16.13
CA LYS A 45 -8.66 -0.96 -16.51
C LYS A 45 -9.31 -1.64 -15.32
N LEU A 46 -8.52 -2.18 -14.40
CA LEU A 46 -9.02 -2.98 -13.30
C LEU A 46 -8.64 -2.37 -11.96
N LEU A 47 -9.52 -2.56 -10.98
CA LEU A 47 -9.31 -2.22 -9.58
C LEU A 47 -9.39 -3.50 -8.76
N ALA A 48 -8.35 -3.83 -7.99
CA ALA A 48 -8.42 -4.85 -6.97
C ALA A 48 -8.92 -4.28 -5.65
N ALA A 49 -9.91 -4.95 -5.07
CA ALA A 49 -10.34 -4.76 -3.70
C ALA A 49 -10.10 -6.06 -2.93
N ALA A 50 -9.19 -5.98 -1.95
CA ALA A 50 -8.90 -7.06 -1.04
C ALA A 50 -9.75 -6.91 0.23
N GLY A 51 -10.49 -7.97 0.57
CA GLY A 51 -11.32 -8.04 1.77
C GLY A 51 -10.97 -9.24 2.64
N HIS A 52 -11.98 -9.81 3.27
CA HIS A 52 -11.89 -11.02 4.07
C HIS A 52 -11.89 -12.24 3.15
N GLN A 53 -10.75 -12.93 3.04
CA GLN A 53 -10.51 -14.16 2.25
C GLN A 53 -10.64 -14.04 0.72
N ASN A 54 -11.29 -12.99 0.23
CA ASN A 54 -11.52 -12.75 -1.19
C ASN A 54 -10.79 -11.51 -1.71
N ILE A 55 -10.42 -11.58 -2.98
CA ILE A 55 -10.00 -10.41 -3.77
C ILE A 55 -10.96 -10.28 -4.95
N ARG A 56 -11.56 -9.10 -5.10
CA ARG A 56 -12.48 -8.79 -6.19
C ARG A 56 -11.84 -7.82 -7.17
N LEU A 57 -11.92 -8.13 -8.45
CA LEU A 57 -11.53 -7.21 -9.52
C LEU A 57 -12.76 -6.51 -10.07
N TYR A 58 -12.73 -5.19 -10.13
CA TYR A 58 -13.77 -4.36 -10.73
C TYR A 58 -13.23 -3.69 -11.99
N ASP A 59 -14.06 -3.61 -13.04
CA ASP A 59 -13.74 -2.80 -14.20
C ASP A 59 -14.00 -1.32 -13.88
N ILE A 60 -12.97 -0.52 -14.08
CA ILE A 60 -12.98 0.93 -13.84
C ILE A 60 -13.80 1.63 -14.92
N LYS A 61 -13.73 1.17 -16.18
CA LYS A 61 -14.35 1.84 -17.33
C LYS A 61 -15.84 1.58 -17.41
N THR A 62 -16.26 0.37 -17.04
CA THR A 62 -17.66 -0.04 -17.12
C THR A 62 -18.41 0.37 -15.85
N SER A 63 -19.60 0.95 -15.97
CA SER A 63 -20.45 1.32 -14.83
C SER A 63 -21.07 0.15 -14.06
N ASN A 64 -20.75 -1.10 -14.45
CA ASN A 64 -21.23 -2.34 -13.81
C ASN A 64 -20.62 -2.56 -12.42
N SER A 65 -21.45 -2.56 -11.39
CA SER A 65 -21.03 -2.72 -9.98
C SER A 65 -20.57 -4.14 -9.63
N ASN A 66 -20.77 -5.11 -10.51
CA ASN A 66 -20.37 -6.49 -10.24
C ASN A 66 -18.87 -6.70 -10.49
N PRO A 67 -18.21 -7.57 -9.70
CA PRO A 67 -16.83 -7.92 -9.94
C PRO A 67 -16.68 -8.69 -11.26
N VAL A 68 -15.62 -8.38 -12.01
CA VAL A 68 -15.21 -9.08 -13.24
C VAL A 68 -14.64 -10.46 -12.89
N ALA A 69 -13.88 -10.54 -11.81
CA ALA A 69 -13.29 -11.77 -11.31
C ALA A 69 -13.25 -11.76 -9.77
N SER A 70 -13.32 -12.95 -9.18
CA SER A 70 -13.16 -13.19 -7.74
C SER A 70 -12.05 -14.22 -7.54
N PHE A 71 -11.12 -13.91 -6.64
CA PHE A 71 -10.01 -14.78 -6.26
C PHE A 71 -10.21 -15.20 -4.81
N GLU A 72 -10.43 -16.48 -4.61
CA GLU A 72 -10.68 -17.09 -3.31
C GLU A 72 -9.65 -18.18 -3.05
N GLY A 73 -9.09 -18.21 -1.85
CA GLY A 73 -8.08 -19.20 -1.49
C GLY A 73 -7.26 -18.85 -0.25
N HIS A 74 -7.31 -17.60 0.20
CA HIS A 74 -6.82 -17.22 1.52
C HIS A 74 -7.81 -17.62 2.61
N ARG A 75 -7.29 -17.91 3.81
CA ARG A 75 -8.11 -18.28 4.99
C ARG A 75 -8.30 -17.14 5.98
N GLY A 76 -7.61 -16.01 5.78
CA GLY A 76 -7.70 -14.81 6.61
C GLY A 76 -7.99 -13.56 5.79
N ASN A 77 -7.85 -12.40 6.43
CA ASN A 77 -7.92 -11.12 5.73
C ASN A 77 -6.75 -10.98 4.77
N VAL A 78 -7.04 -10.51 3.56
CA VAL A 78 -6.00 -10.10 2.62
C VAL A 78 -5.53 -8.72 3.05
N THR A 79 -4.24 -8.61 3.34
CA THR A 79 -3.61 -7.43 3.98
C THR A 79 -3.01 -6.49 2.95
N SER A 80 -2.42 -7.02 1.89
CA SER A 80 -1.88 -6.24 0.78
C SER A 80 -2.09 -6.94 -0.56
N VAL A 81 -2.11 -6.13 -1.62
CA VAL A 81 -2.17 -6.53 -3.03
C VAL A 81 -1.12 -5.69 -3.76
N SER A 82 -0.39 -6.34 -4.66
CA SER A 82 0.54 -5.68 -5.57
C SER A 82 0.39 -6.25 -6.99
N PHE A 83 0.24 -5.38 -7.99
CA PHE A 83 0.16 -5.77 -9.40
C PHE A 83 1.53 -5.78 -10.08
N GLN A 84 1.75 -6.77 -10.95
CA GLN A 84 2.89 -6.74 -11.87
C GLN A 84 2.75 -5.55 -12.85
N GLN A 85 3.86 -4.96 -13.26
CA GLN A 85 3.90 -3.88 -14.26
C GLN A 85 3.14 -4.19 -15.57
N ASP A 86 3.20 -5.44 -16.03
CA ASP A 86 2.51 -5.94 -17.23
C ASP A 86 1.03 -6.29 -17.00
N ASN A 87 0.54 -6.25 -15.75
CA ASN A 87 -0.79 -6.69 -15.32
C ASN A 87 -1.15 -8.13 -15.75
N LYS A 88 -0.17 -9.04 -15.80
CA LYS A 88 -0.44 -10.48 -16.08
C LYS A 88 -0.72 -11.26 -14.81
N TRP A 89 -0.03 -10.95 -13.73
CA TRP A 89 -0.24 -11.55 -12.41
C TRP A 89 -0.29 -10.48 -11.32
N MET A 90 -0.84 -10.87 -10.18
CA MET A 90 -0.87 -10.08 -8.95
C MET A 90 -0.37 -10.92 -7.78
N VAL A 91 0.10 -10.24 -6.74
CA VAL A 91 0.58 -10.87 -5.51
C VAL A 91 -0.27 -10.37 -4.36
N THR A 92 -0.65 -11.29 -3.48
CA THR A 92 -1.45 -10.97 -2.31
C THR A 92 -0.79 -11.52 -1.06
N SER A 93 -0.82 -10.74 0.02
CA SER A 93 -0.45 -11.18 1.36
C SER A 93 -1.69 -11.30 2.22
N SER A 94 -1.65 -12.19 3.21
CA SER A 94 -2.80 -12.44 4.06
C SER A 94 -2.40 -12.78 5.50
N GLU A 95 -3.33 -12.52 6.41
CA GLU A 95 -3.20 -12.85 7.83
C GLU A 95 -3.08 -14.36 8.09
N ASP A 96 -3.43 -15.21 7.11
CA ASP A 96 -3.21 -16.66 7.18
C ASP A 96 -1.73 -17.08 7.07
N GLY A 97 -0.81 -16.13 6.95
CA GLY A 97 0.62 -16.37 6.85
C GLY A 97 1.04 -16.87 5.47
N THR A 98 0.23 -16.65 4.43
CA THR A 98 0.57 -17.03 3.06
C THR A 98 0.66 -15.83 2.14
N ILE A 99 1.57 -15.92 1.17
CA ILE A 99 1.65 -15.02 0.02
C ILE A 99 1.30 -15.84 -1.20
N LYS A 100 0.33 -15.37 -1.97
CA LYS A 100 -0.11 -16.04 -3.19
C LYS A 100 0.16 -15.17 -4.39
N VAL A 101 0.70 -15.78 -5.44
CA VAL A 101 0.79 -15.16 -6.76
C VAL A 101 -0.37 -15.73 -7.57
N TRP A 102 -1.13 -14.85 -8.21
CA TRP A 102 -2.33 -15.17 -8.99
C TRP A 102 -2.15 -14.74 -10.43
N ASP A 103 -2.57 -15.56 -11.39
CA ASP A 103 -2.74 -15.08 -12.77
C ASP A 103 -4.05 -14.27 -12.84
N ILE A 104 -4.02 -13.08 -13.45
CA ILE A 104 -5.20 -12.20 -13.51
C ILE A 104 -6.24 -12.72 -14.50
N ARG A 105 -5.80 -13.43 -15.56
CA ARG A 105 -6.70 -13.95 -16.60
C ARG A 105 -7.37 -15.26 -16.20
N SER A 106 -6.81 -15.95 -15.21
CA SER A 106 -7.33 -17.21 -14.70
C SER A 106 -7.04 -17.29 -13.21
N PRO A 107 -8.05 -17.47 -12.34
CA PRO A 107 -7.90 -17.45 -10.87
C PRO A 107 -7.21 -18.71 -10.31
N SER A 108 -6.11 -19.10 -10.93
CA SER A 108 -5.19 -20.11 -10.48
C SER A 108 -4.10 -19.47 -9.62
N VAL A 109 -3.61 -20.23 -8.64
CA VAL A 109 -2.50 -19.83 -7.77
C VAL A 109 -1.24 -20.54 -8.26
N PRO A 110 -0.48 -19.98 -9.22
CA PRO A 110 0.77 -20.59 -9.68
C PRO A 110 1.81 -20.75 -8.58
N ARG A 111 1.85 -19.84 -7.60
CA ARG A 111 2.84 -19.87 -6.51
C ARG A 111 2.22 -19.52 -5.16
N ASN A 112 2.68 -20.20 -4.12
CA ASN A 112 2.23 -20.02 -2.76
C ASN A 112 3.43 -20.11 -1.80
N TYR A 113 3.76 -18.98 -1.18
CA TYR A 113 4.84 -18.88 -0.21
C TYR A 113 4.26 -18.87 1.21
N LYS A 114 4.92 -19.56 2.13
CA LYS A 114 4.44 -19.70 3.50
C LYS A 114 5.38 -18.99 4.48
N HIS A 115 4.79 -18.17 5.33
CA HIS A 115 5.39 -17.56 6.50
C HIS A 115 4.97 -18.31 7.76
N ASN A 116 5.71 -18.11 8.85
CA ASN A 116 5.38 -18.69 10.15
C ASN A 116 4.36 -17.84 10.92
N ALA A 117 4.28 -16.55 10.58
CA ALA A 117 3.38 -15.57 11.16
C ALA A 117 2.50 -14.90 10.08
N PRO A 118 1.43 -14.19 10.48
CA PRO A 118 0.61 -13.40 9.56
C PRO A 118 1.46 -12.39 8.77
N VAL A 119 1.23 -12.32 7.45
CA VAL A 119 1.95 -11.39 6.57
C VAL A 119 1.16 -10.09 6.48
N ASN A 120 1.78 -8.97 6.80
CA ASN A 120 1.12 -7.66 6.81
C ASN A 120 1.23 -6.94 5.46
N GLU A 121 2.38 -7.01 4.79
CA GLU A 121 2.54 -6.38 3.48
C GLU A 121 3.46 -7.20 2.56
N VAL A 122 3.18 -7.10 1.27
CA VAL A 122 4.01 -7.59 0.18
C VAL A 122 4.13 -6.52 -0.91
N VAL A 123 5.33 -6.37 -1.44
CA VAL A 123 5.66 -5.44 -2.53
C VAL A 123 6.47 -6.19 -3.58
N ILE A 124 6.19 -5.92 -4.85
CA ILE A 124 6.98 -6.43 -5.98
C ILE A 124 8.17 -5.50 -6.17
N HIS A 125 9.38 -6.06 -6.25
CA HIS A 125 10.57 -5.25 -6.56
C HIS A 125 10.50 -4.74 -8.01
N PRO A 126 11.00 -3.53 -8.34
CA PRO A 126 10.96 -2.99 -9.70
C PRO A 126 11.54 -3.89 -10.79
N ASN A 127 12.48 -4.79 -10.45
CA ASN A 127 13.02 -5.81 -11.37
C ASN A 127 11.97 -6.83 -11.86
N GLN A 128 10.77 -6.88 -11.26
CA GLN A 128 9.70 -7.86 -11.52
C GLN A 128 10.09 -9.34 -11.30
N GLY A 129 11.27 -9.59 -10.73
CA GLY A 129 11.83 -10.92 -10.44
C GLY A 129 11.85 -11.25 -8.96
N GLU A 130 11.75 -10.27 -8.07
CA GLU A 130 11.76 -10.47 -6.62
C GLU A 130 10.50 -9.92 -5.95
N LEU A 131 10.12 -10.53 -4.84
CA LEU A 131 9.07 -10.05 -3.94
C LEU A 131 9.67 -9.79 -2.56
N ILE A 132 9.25 -8.71 -1.93
CA ILE A 132 9.64 -8.38 -0.56
C ILE A 132 8.39 -8.41 0.30
N SER A 133 8.47 -9.07 1.45
CA SER A 133 7.33 -9.26 2.35
C SER A 133 7.71 -9.03 3.79
N CYS A 134 6.77 -8.53 4.59
CA CYS A 134 6.93 -8.38 6.04
C CYS A 134 5.87 -9.17 6.80
N ASP A 135 6.28 -9.73 7.93
CA ASP A 135 5.41 -10.47 8.83
C ASP A 135 5.24 -9.78 10.20
N ARG A 136 4.32 -10.33 11.00
CA ARG A 136 4.08 -9.87 12.38
C ARG A 136 5.18 -10.26 13.36
N ASP A 137 6.05 -11.20 13.02
CA ASP A 137 7.21 -11.55 13.87
C ASP A 137 8.36 -10.54 13.71
N GLY A 138 8.25 -9.64 12.72
CA GLY A 138 9.25 -8.60 12.45
C GLY A 138 10.28 -9.02 11.41
N ASN A 139 10.09 -10.13 10.71
CA ASN A 139 10.93 -10.56 9.61
C ASN A 139 10.52 -9.84 8.32
N ILE A 140 11.54 -9.44 7.57
CA ILE A 140 11.44 -9.10 6.16
C ILE A 140 12.02 -10.28 5.38
N ARG A 141 11.25 -10.82 4.44
CA ARG A 141 11.69 -11.91 3.56
C ARG A 141 11.66 -11.47 2.12
N ILE A 142 12.76 -11.75 1.43
CA ILE A 142 12.91 -11.58 -0.01
C ILE A 142 12.73 -12.95 -0.66
N TRP A 143 11.83 -12.99 -1.65
CA TRP A 143 11.50 -14.18 -2.42
C TRP A 143 11.92 -13.95 -3.85
N ASP A 144 12.69 -14.88 -4.40
CA ASP A 144 12.95 -14.91 -5.84
C ASP A 144 11.81 -15.65 -6.54
N LEU A 145 11.21 -14.99 -7.54
CA LEU A 145 10.18 -15.56 -8.40
C LEU A 145 10.78 -16.61 -9.36
N GLY A 146 12.05 -16.52 -9.73
CA GLY A 146 12.73 -17.50 -10.58
C GLY A 146 12.93 -18.83 -9.86
N GLU A 147 13.62 -18.79 -8.71
CA GLU A 147 13.93 -19.97 -7.90
C GLU A 147 12.78 -20.47 -7.02
N ASN A 148 11.73 -19.63 -6.84
CA ASN A 148 10.56 -19.90 -6.01
C ASN A 148 10.93 -20.23 -4.55
N GLN A 149 11.93 -19.55 -4.00
CA GLN A 149 12.43 -19.75 -2.65
C GLN A 149 12.71 -18.42 -1.94
N CYS A 150 12.77 -18.48 -0.62
CA CYS A 150 13.23 -17.35 0.19
C CYS A 150 14.76 -17.27 0.06
N THR A 151 15.25 -16.21 -0.55
CA THR A 151 16.69 -16.00 -0.72
C THR A 151 17.31 -15.36 0.52
N HIS A 152 16.63 -14.36 1.09
CA HIS A 152 17.11 -13.61 2.24
C HIS A 152 16.00 -13.37 3.27
N GLN A 153 16.39 -13.45 4.54
CA GLN A 153 15.57 -13.09 5.68
C GLN A 153 16.34 -12.09 6.54
N LEU A 154 15.67 -11.02 6.94
CA LEU A 154 16.22 -9.95 7.75
C LEU A 154 15.27 -9.62 8.91
N THR A 155 15.81 -9.42 10.11
CA THR A 155 15.06 -8.94 11.28
C THR A 155 15.61 -7.57 11.73
N PRO A 156 14.93 -6.45 11.40
CA PRO A 156 15.31 -5.12 11.92
C PRO A 156 15.31 -5.01 13.44
N GLU A 157 14.30 -5.58 14.09
CA GLU A 157 14.13 -5.57 15.53
C GLU A 157 13.35 -6.83 15.91
N ASP A 158 13.84 -7.57 16.90
CA ASP A 158 13.25 -8.83 17.29
C ASP A 158 11.89 -8.62 17.99
N ASP A 159 10.92 -9.47 17.67
CA ASP A 159 9.59 -9.55 18.30
C ASP A 159 8.77 -8.25 18.22
N VAL A 160 8.97 -7.47 17.15
CA VAL A 160 8.16 -6.28 16.86
C VAL A 160 7.50 -6.41 15.49
N PRO A 161 6.15 -6.37 15.41
CA PRO A 161 5.47 -6.50 14.14
C PRO A 161 5.79 -5.34 13.21
N LEU A 162 6.16 -5.69 11.97
CA LEU A 162 6.28 -4.77 10.85
C LEU A 162 4.92 -4.60 10.21
N GLN A 163 4.47 -3.36 10.07
CA GLN A 163 3.12 -3.05 9.55
C GLN A 163 3.14 -2.79 8.05
N SER A 164 4.18 -2.10 7.57
CA SER A 164 4.22 -1.66 6.17
C SER A 164 5.63 -1.69 5.60
N LEU A 165 5.72 -1.92 4.29
CA LEU A 165 6.91 -1.92 3.46
C LEU A 165 6.68 -1.03 2.23
N SER A 166 7.72 -0.33 1.81
CA SER A 166 7.77 0.37 0.53
C SER A 166 9.13 0.17 -0.13
N VAL A 167 9.13 -0.06 -1.43
CA VAL A 167 10.35 -0.11 -2.26
C VAL A 167 10.37 1.12 -3.14
N ALA A 168 11.55 1.71 -3.36
CA ALA A 168 11.72 2.82 -4.28
C ALA A 168 11.44 2.38 -5.73
N SER A 169 10.89 3.27 -6.55
CA SER A 169 10.58 2.98 -7.97
C SER A 169 11.82 2.62 -8.81
N ASP A 170 12.98 3.14 -8.41
CA ASP A 170 14.30 2.88 -9.00
C ASP A 170 15.03 1.67 -8.39
N GLY A 171 14.42 0.98 -7.42
CA GLY A 171 15.01 -0.16 -6.71
C GLY A 171 16.20 0.21 -5.82
N SER A 172 16.41 1.50 -5.50
CA SER A 172 17.55 1.96 -4.70
C SER A 172 17.40 1.72 -3.20
N MET A 173 16.16 1.71 -2.70
CA MET A 173 15.88 1.71 -1.26
C MET A 173 14.68 0.83 -0.91
N LEU A 174 14.75 0.24 0.28
CA LEU A 174 13.64 -0.39 0.99
C LEU A 174 13.38 0.37 2.28
N VAL A 175 12.11 0.63 2.57
CA VAL A 175 11.69 1.17 3.85
C VAL A 175 10.70 0.20 4.49
N ALA A 176 10.90 -0.08 5.78
CA ALA A 176 9.93 -0.78 6.61
C ALA A 176 9.53 0.07 7.80
N ALA A 177 8.26 -0.03 8.19
CA ALA A 177 7.73 0.61 9.37
C ALA A 177 7.14 -0.41 10.34
N ASN A 178 7.34 -0.17 11.62
CA ASN A 178 6.89 -1.06 12.68
C ASN A 178 5.73 -0.49 13.51
N ASN A 179 5.17 -1.34 14.36
CA ASN A 179 4.09 -0.97 15.28
C ASN A 179 4.52 -0.05 16.43
N LYS A 180 5.83 0.15 16.68
CA LYS A 180 6.35 1.06 17.71
C LYS A 180 6.59 2.49 17.20
N GLY A 181 6.36 2.73 15.90
CA GLY A 181 6.57 4.04 15.27
C GLY A 181 7.99 4.27 14.76
N ASN A 182 8.80 3.23 14.66
CA ASN A 182 10.12 3.29 14.04
C ASN A 182 10.04 2.96 12.54
N CYS A 183 10.83 3.69 11.77
CA CYS A 183 11.13 3.37 10.38
C CYS A 183 12.57 2.87 10.27
N TYR A 184 12.75 1.87 9.42
CA TYR A 184 14.04 1.28 9.07
C TYR A 184 14.21 1.43 7.57
N VAL A 185 15.39 1.91 7.17
CA VAL A 185 15.73 2.13 5.77
C VAL A 185 16.94 1.27 5.42
N TRP A 186 16.85 0.59 4.28
CA TRP A 186 17.95 -0.15 3.68
C TRP A 186 18.22 0.37 2.29
N GLU A 187 19.50 0.49 1.96
CA GLU A 187 19.97 0.73 0.60
C GLU A 187 20.14 -0.61 -0.13
N MET A 188 19.72 -0.62 -1.39
CA MET A 188 19.89 -1.69 -2.36
C MET A 188 20.89 -1.23 -3.43
N PRO A 189 22.20 -1.42 -3.21
CA PRO A 189 23.25 -0.83 -4.03
C PRO A 189 23.28 -1.32 -5.49
N ASN A 190 22.71 -2.50 -5.76
CA ASN A 190 22.72 -3.05 -7.11
C ASN A 190 21.53 -2.59 -7.95
N HIS A 191 20.48 -1.99 -7.37
CA HIS A 191 19.18 -1.67 -8.01
C HIS A 191 18.48 -2.85 -8.71
N THR A 192 19.15 -3.99 -8.89
CA THR A 192 18.68 -5.18 -9.59
C THR A 192 18.37 -6.32 -8.64
N ASP A 193 19.09 -6.43 -7.52
CA ASP A 193 18.98 -7.56 -6.60
C ASP A 193 18.80 -7.03 -5.17
N ALA A 194 17.71 -7.41 -4.51
CA ALA A 194 17.48 -7.12 -3.10
C ALA A 194 18.39 -7.97 -2.17
N SER A 195 19.25 -8.83 -2.73
CA SER A 195 20.12 -9.76 -1.99
C SER A 195 21.10 -9.09 -1.01
N ASN A 196 21.51 -7.85 -1.28
CA ASN A 196 22.48 -7.12 -0.47
C ASN A 196 21.88 -5.85 0.15
N LEU A 197 20.91 -6.02 1.06
CA LEU A 197 20.37 -4.90 1.84
C LEU A 197 21.41 -4.38 2.84
N LYS A 198 21.80 -3.12 2.68
CA LYS A 198 22.65 -2.42 3.65
C LYS A 198 21.78 -1.52 4.54
N PRO A 199 21.80 -1.68 5.87
CA PRO A 199 21.05 -0.78 6.75
C PRO A 199 21.64 0.62 6.64
N ALA A 200 20.82 1.59 6.22
CA ALA A 200 21.21 2.99 6.11
C ALA A 200 20.87 3.74 7.39
N THR A 201 19.59 3.82 7.74
CA THR A 201 19.11 4.59 8.88
C THR A 201 18.00 3.89 9.64
N LYS A 202 17.94 4.18 10.94
CA LYS A 202 16.82 3.84 11.83
C LYS A 202 16.44 5.11 12.56
N PHE A 203 15.18 5.48 12.51
CA PHE A 203 14.67 6.63 13.24
C PHE A 203 13.24 6.41 13.71
N LYS A 204 12.83 7.18 14.72
CA LYS A 204 11.48 7.15 15.26
C LYS A 204 10.63 8.18 14.52
N ALA A 205 9.82 7.72 13.56
CA ALA A 205 8.98 8.58 12.76
C ALA A 205 7.77 9.10 13.55
N HIS A 206 7.14 8.24 14.36
CA HIS A 206 5.96 8.58 15.15
C HIS A 206 6.07 8.07 16.60
N PRO A 207 5.38 8.72 17.57
CA PRO A 207 5.29 8.22 18.95
C PRO A 207 4.44 6.95 19.07
N SER A 208 3.52 6.72 18.14
CA SER A 208 2.56 5.62 18.12
C SER A 208 2.77 4.73 16.88
N TYR A 209 1.88 3.76 16.65
CA TYR A 209 2.04 2.79 15.57
C TYR A 209 1.93 3.44 14.18
N ILE A 210 2.77 2.99 13.25
CA ILE A 210 2.69 3.37 11.84
C ILE A 210 1.79 2.39 11.14
N THR A 211 0.86 2.90 10.35
CA THR A 211 -0.06 2.09 9.53
C THR A 211 0.48 1.88 8.13
N ARG A 212 1.14 2.91 7.58
CA ARG A 212 1.59 2.95 6.19
C ARG A 212 2.91 3.69 6.08
N VAL A 213 3.80 3.17 5.25
CA VAL A 213 4.96 3.91 4.73
C VAL A 213 4.96 3.81 3.22
N LEU A 214 5.24 4.92 2.54
CA LEU A 214 5.36 4.98 1.09
C LEU A 214 6.47 5.94 0.68
N LEU A 215 7.22 5.56 -0.34
CA LEU A 215 8.13 6.44 -1.05
C LEU A 215 7.40 7.12 -2.22
N SER A 216 7.79 8.35 -2.53
CA SER A 216 7.30 9.07 -3.70
C SER A 216 7.82 8.43 -4.99
N SER A 217 7.14 8.69 -6.11
CA SER A 217 7.55 8.13 -7.41
C SER A 217 8.91 8.65 -7.89
N ASP A 218 9.29 9.86 -7.46
CA ASP A 218 10.60 10.47 -7.71
C ASP A 218 11.66 10.14 -6.65
N VAL A 219 11.31 9.36 -5.61
CA VAL A 219 12.18 8.93 -4.51
C VAL A 219 12.73 10.09 -3.66
N LYS A 220 12.21 11.30 -3.80
CA LYS A 220 12.66 12.46 -3.01
C LYS A 220 11.96 12.58 -1.66
N HIS A 221 10.72 12.14 -1.59
CA HIS A 221 9.89 12.25 -0.41
C HIS A 221 9.47 10.86 0.09
N MET A 222 9.28 10.77 1.39
CA MET A 222 8.69 9.59 2.03
C MET A 222 7.52 10.04 2.89
N ALA A 223 6.38 9.37 2.78
CA ALA A 223 5.22 9.60 3.62
C ALA A 223 5.07 8.47 4.65
N THR A 224 4.79 8.84 5.90
CA THR A 224 4.41 7.89 6.97
C THR A 224 3.05 8.28 7.53
N CYS A 225 2.13 7.33 7.63
CA CYS A 225 0.83 7.51 8.26
C CYS A 225 0.80 6.80 9.60
N SER A 226 0.14 7.41 10.59
CA SER A 226 0.12 6.85 11.93
C SER A 226 -1.24 6.95 12.62
N ALA A 227 -1.34 6.09 13.62
CA ALA A 227 -2.26 6.13 14.74
C ALA A 227 -2.43 7.45 15.45
N ASP A 228 -1.38 8.28 15.47
CA ASP A 228 -1.35 9.53 16.22
C ASP A 228 -2.15 10.64 15.54
N HIS A 229 -2.88 10.29 14.49
CA HIS A 229 -3.71 11.17 13.67
C HIS A 229 -2.90 12.11 12.77
N THR A 230 -1.61 11.82 12.58
CA THR A 230 -0.76 12.61 11.70
C THR A 230 -0.29 11.77 10.52
N ALA A 231 -0.10 12.43 9.38
CA ALA A 231 0.74 11.94 8.31
C ALA A 231 1.99 12.84 8.25
N ARG A 232 3.18 12.25 8.22
CA ARG A 232 4.44 12.99 8.17
C ARG A 232 5.13 12.75 6.84
N ILE A 233 5.78 13.79 6.33
CA ILE A 233 6.59 13.73 5.12
C ILE A 233 8.04 13.98 5.48
N TRP A 234 8.91 13.15 4.93
CA TRP A 234 10.34 13.11 5.20
C TRP A 234 11.08 13.30 3.89
N SER A 235 12.17 14.07 3.93
CA SER A 235 13.07 14.24 2.79
C SER A 235 14.04 13.08 2.71
N VAL A 236 14.10 12.36 1.60
CA VAL A 236 15.07 11.28 1.40
C VAL A 236 16.47 11.84 1.18
N GLU A 237 16.60 12.98 0.47
CA GLU A 237 17.87 13.64 0.17
C GLU A 237 18.56 14.17 1.45
N ASP A 238 17.77 14.72 2.37
CA ASP A 238 18.24 15.26 3.66
C ASP A 238 18.25 14.20 4.78
N ASN A 239 18.66 12.97 4.46
CA ASN A 239 18.84 11.87 5.42
C ASN A 239 17.58 11.58 6.27
N PHE A 240 16.41 11.57 5.63
CA PHE A 240 15.11 11.34 6.27
C PHE A 240 14.79 12.36 7.37
N ASN A 241 15.13 13.62 7.17
CA ASN A 241 14.67 14.71 8.03
C ASN A 241 13.18 14.99 7.83
N LEU A 242 12.50 15.35 8.92
CA LEU A 242 11.08 15.70 8.90
C LEU A 242 10.87 17.04 8.17
N GLU A 243 10.23 17.00 7.00
CA GLU A 243 9.90 18.21 6.25
C GLU A 243 8.58 18.83 6.71
N SER A 244 7.56 17.99 6.91
CA SER A 244 6.23 18.46 7.28
C SER A 244 5.43 17.42 8.06
N THR A 245 4.54 17.92 8.90
CA THR A 245 3.50 17.15 9.59
C THR A 245 2.16 17.65 9.10
N LEU A 246 1.38 16.76 8.50
CA LEU A 246 0.03 17.04 8.00
C LEU A 246 -0.96 16.83 9.15
N ASP A 247 -1.26 17.92 9.83
CA ASP A 247 -2.22 17.97 10.92
C ASP A 247 -3.61 18.33 10.40
N GLY A 248 -4.63 17.57 10.81
CA GLY A 248 -6.02 17.81 10.38
C GLY A 248 -6.93 16.58 10.46
N HIS A 249 -6.35 15.41 10.70
CA HIS A 249 -7.11 14.19 10.95
C HIS A 249 -7.54 14.12 12.42
N GLN A 250 -8.76 13.63 12.65
CA GLN A 250 -9.31 13.48 14.01
C GLN A 250 -9.14 12.06 14.55
N ARG A 251 -8.75 11.12 13.69
CA ARG A 251 -8.58 9.71 13.99
C ARG A 251 -7.42 9.14 13.18
N TRP A 252 -7.16 7.86 13.38
CA TRP A 252 -6.10 7.09 12.75
C TRP A 252 -6.07 7.29 11.23
N VAL A 253 -4.89 7.59 10.70
CA VAL A 253 -4.64 7.64 9.25
C VAL A 253 -4.18 6.26 8.84
N TRP A 254 -4.94 5.58 7.99
CA TRP A 254 -4.66 4.18 7.63
C TRP A 254 -3.73 4.05 6.44
N ASP A 255 -3.83 4.97 5.49
CA ASP A 255 -3.24 4.78 4.19
C ASP A 255 -2.99 6.11 3.48
N CYS A 256 -2.03 6.10 2.57
CA CYS A 256 -1.70 7.23 1.73
C CYS A 256 -1.38 6.79 0.30
N ALA A 257 -1.39 7.74 -0.63
CA ALA A 257 -0.93 7.56 -2.00
C ALA A 257 -0.37 8.88 -2.55
N PHE A 258 0.81 8.82 -3.15
CA PHE A 258 1.40 9.95 -3.88
C PHE A 258 0.81 10.08 -5.28
N SER A 259 0.75 11.30 -5.80
CA SER A 259 0.62 11.55 -7.23
C SER A 259 1.91 11.17 -7.98
N ALA A 260 1.81 10.87 -9.27
CA ALA A 260 2.96 10.54 -10.10
C ALA A 260 3.96 11.70 -10.25
N ASP A 261 3.49 12.93 -10.17
CA ASP A 261 4.35 14.13 -10.12
C ASP A 261 4.94 14.40 -8.72
N SER A 262 4.57 13.58 -7.72
CA SER A 262 5.01 13.72 -6.32
C SER A 262 4.74 15.09 -5.70
N ALA A 263 3.78 15.86 -6.25
CA ALA A 263 3.37 17.16 -5.72
C ALA A 263 2.19 17.07 -4.74
N TYR A 264 1.39 16.00 -4.84
CA TYR A 264 0.21 15.80 -4.03
C TYR A 264 0.27 14.49 -3.24
N LEU A 265 -0.35 14.51 -2.06
CA LEU A 265 -0.53 13.32 -1.24
C LEU A 265 -2.02 13.15 -0.91
N VAL A 266 -2.55 11.96 -1.12
CA VAL A 266 -3.88 11.61 -0.63
C VAL A 266 -3.74 10.80 0.64
N THR A 267 -4.53 11.10 1.66
CA THR A 267 -4.58 10.33 2.91
C THR A 267 -6.00 9.85 3.22
N ALA A 268 -6.12 8.61 3.70
CA ALA A 268 -7.37 8.02 4.15
C ALA A 268 -7.40 7.90 5.67
N SER A 269 -8.45 8.44 6.31
CA SER A 269 -8.58 8.43 7.76
C SER A 269 -9.87 7.76 8.23
N SER A 270 -9.79 7.21 9.45
CA SER A 270 -10.92 6.71 10.21
C SER A 270 -11.98 7.77 10.53
N ASP A 271 -11.71 9.06 10.30
CA ASP A 271 -12.67 10.14 10.50
C ASP A 271 -13.68 10.31 9.35
N HIS A 272 -13.76 9.30 8.47
CA HIS A 272 -14.67 9.17 7.32
C HIS A 272 -14.26 9.99 6.09
N TYR A 273 -13.23 10.81 6.22
CA TYR A 273 -12.77 11.66 5.13
C TYR A 273 -11.48 11.13 4.53
N VAL A 274 -11.43 11.21 3.20
CA VAL A 274 -10.18 11.19 2.45
C VAL A 274 -9.78 12.63 2.21
N ARG A 275 -8.49 12.95 2.28
CA ARG A 275 -7.98 14.31 2.06
C ARG A 275 -6.90 14.32 1.00
N LEU A 276 -6.94 15.31 0.12
CA LEU A 276 -5.89 15.61 -0.84
C LEU A 276 -5.10 16.82 -0.31
N TRP A 277 -3.80 16.63 -0.18
CA TRP A 277 -2.85 17.59 0.32
C TRP A 277 -1.94 18.04 -0.81
N ASP A 278 -1.63 19.33 -0.80
CA ASP A 278 -0.52 19.88 -1.57
C ASP A 278 0.75 19.79 -0.71
N LEU A 279 1.81 19.17 -1.22
CA LEU A 279 3.06 19.03 -0.49
C LEU A 279 3.83 20.35 -0.38
N SER A 280 3.62 21.28 -1.32
CA SER A 280 4.30 22.57 -1.35
C SER A 280 3.73 23.55 -0.33
N THR A 281 2.40 23.68 -0.28
CA THR A 281 1.70 24.57 0.65
C THR A 281 1.37 23.90 1.99
N ARG A 282 1.32 22.56 2.02
CA ARG A 282 0.95 21.72 3.19
C ARG A 282 -0.50 21.90 3.63
N ASP A 283 -1.32 22.46 2.76
CA ASP A 283 -2.74 22.69 2.99
C ASP A 283 -3.59 21.58 2.38
N ILE A 284 -4.77 21.39 2.97
CA ILE A 284 -5.80 20.51 2.43
C ILE A 284 -6.43 21.21 1.23
N ILE A 285 -6.15 20.70 0.03
CA ILE A 285 -6.79 21.19 -1.20
C ILE A 285 -8.25 20.74 -1.22
N ARG A 286 -8.48 19.47 -0.89
CA ARG A 286 -9.81 18.83 -0.94
C ARG A 286 -10.01 17.85 0.19
N GLN A 287 -11.26 17.79 0.63
CA GLN A 287 -11.76 16.78 1.55
C GLN A 287 -12.93 16.05 0.88
N TYR A 288 -12.79 14.74 0.70
CA TYR A 288 -13.82 13.89 0.09
C TYR A 288 -14.69 13.32 1.20
N GLY A 289 -15.89 13.88 1.33
CA GLY A 289 -16.92 13.41 2.24
C GLY A 289 -17.90 12.48 1.51
N GLY A 290 -18.04 11.25 1.96
CA GLY A 290 -19.03 10.32 1.43
C GLY A 290 -19.08 8.99 2.14
N HIS A 291 -17.99 8.56 2.77
CA HIS A 291 -18.02 7.36 3.58
C HIS A 291 -18.85 7.58 4.86
N HIS A 292 -19.65 6.57 5.24
CA HIS A 292 -20.46 6.63 6.46
C HIS A 292 -19.72 6.11 7.70
N LYS A 293 -18.62 5.38 7.46
CA LYS A 293 -17.67 4.90 8.47
C LYS A 293 -16.25 5.27 8.02
N GLY A 294 -15.24 4.90 8.81
CA GLY A 294 -13.84 5.21 8.52
C GLY A 294 -13.38 4.69 7.15
N ALA A 295 -12.66 5.56 6.42
CA ALA A 295 -11.95 5.19 5.20
C ALA A 295 -10.63 4.53 5.59
N VAL A 296 -10.34 3.36 5.03
CA VAL A 296 -9.19 2.52 5.41
C VAL A 296 -8.12 2.50 4.34
N CYS A 297 -8.52 2.50 3.07
CA CYS A 297 -7.58 2.43 1.97
C CYS A 297 -7.95 3.40 0.85
N VAL A 298 -6.92 3.79 0.12
CA VAL A 298 -6.95 4.69 -1.01
C VAL A 298 -6.07 4.15 -2.12
N ALA A 299 -6.48 4.37 -3.36
CA ALA A 299 -5.69 4.14 -4.54
C ALA A 299 -5.81 5.36 -5.46
N LEU A 300 -4.66 5.91 -5.86
CA LEU A 300 -4.57 7.01 -6.81
C LEU A 300 -3.83 6.52 -8.04
N ASN A 301 -4.35 6.83 -9.23
CA ASN A 301 -3.61 6.65 -10.47
C ASN A 301 -3.88 7.83 -11.40
N ASP A 302 -2.87 8.65 -11.61
CA ASP A 302 -2.88 9.89 -12.38
C ASP A 302 -2.09 9.81 -13.71
N VAL A 303 -1.36 8.71 -13.96
CA VAL A 303 -0.53 8.48 -15.17
C VAL A 303 -1.33 8.19 -16.45
#